data_AF-A0AAV0U2S6-F1
#
_entry.id   AF-A0AAV0U2S6-F1
#
_cell.length_a   1.000
_cell.length_b   1.000
_cell.length_c   1.000
_cell.angle_alpha   90.00
_cell.angle_beta   90.00
_cell.angle_gamma   90.00
#
_symmetry.space_group_name_H-M   'P 1'
#
loop_
_entity.id
_entity.type
_entity.pdbx_description
1 polymer ?
#
loop_
_entity_poly.entity_id
_entity_poly.type
_entity_poly.pdbx_seq_one_letter_code
_entity_poly.pdbx_strand_id
1 'polypeptide(L)'
;MGRYTTMQTFSDQDAQGAAVPYTSAATPYDSVDAVVPTTSDLKDTKLRVNRVENVSGSGAGAGSGEFHTYRAARRREMERIEVLEQRYKQNKAQQEFEATRKRKSEEFEAKVQKRAEKRRQRKERAKLKALDAVQEEEKTNEKEKEDSVNKEEQMPETPGGVAEIPNDGSFLEKMLALQKKKEKMEEK
;
A
#
# COMPACT_ATOMS: atom_id res chain seq x y z
N MET A 1 -16.30 47.46 56.72
CA MET A 1 -15.88 46.41 55.76
C MET A 1 -16.57 46.64 54.42
N GLY A 2 -15.89 47.24 53.44
CA GLY A 2 -16.39 47.31 52.06
C GLY A 2 -16.19 45.96 51.38
N ARG A 3 -17.24 45.40 50.77
CA ARG A 3 -17.15 44.16 50.01
C ARG A 3 -16.80 44.51 48.57
N TYR A 4 -15.56 44.29 48.17
CA TYR A 4 -15.15 44.39 46.78
C TYR A 4 -15.68 43.17 46.03
N THR A 5 -16.70 43.36 45.19
CA THR A 5 -17.05 42.40 44.14
C THR A 5 -16.13 42.68 42.96
N THR A 6 -15.12 41.84 42.77
CA THR A 6 -14.29 41.86 41.55
C THR A 6 -15.14 41.40 40.37
N MET A 7 -15.59 42.33 39.54
CA MET A 7 -16.15 42.01 38.22
C MET A 7 -14.98 41.55 37.33
N GLN A 8 -14.93 40.25 37.06
CA GLN A 8 -13.97 39.66 36.14
C GLN A 8 -14.45 39.99 34.72
N THR A 9 -13.87 41.02 34.10
CA THR A 9 -14.15 41.38 32.70
C THR A 9 -13.47 40.35 31.80
N PHE A 10 -14.23 39.39 31.28
CA PHE A 10 -13.77 38.56 30.17
C PHE A 10 -13.60 39.46 28.95
N SER A 11 -12.37 39.77 28.57
CA SER A 11 -12.08 40.46 27.33
C SER A 11 -12.35 39.52 26.17
N ASP A 12 -13.34 39.87 25.34
CA ASP A 12 -13.75 39.16 24.12
C ASP A 12 -12.73 39.32 22.98
N GLN A 13 -11.43 39.40 23.30
CA GLN A 13 -10.35 39.57 22.32
C GLN A 13 -9.97 38.27 21.62
N ASP A 14 -10.43 37.13 22.14
CA ASP A 14 -10.33 35.82 21.49
C ASP A 14 -11.70 35.37 20.95
N ALA A 15 -12.38 36.27 20.23
CA ALA A 15 -13.39 35.83 19.28
C ALA A 15 -12.68 35.08 18.15
N GLN A 16 -12.34 33.81 18.39
CA GLN A 16 -12.10 32.81 17.35
C GLN A 16 -13.42 32.54 16.62
N GLY A 17 -14.03 33.60 16.07
CA GLY A 17 -15.04 33.45 15.04
C GLY A 17 -14.37 32.65 13.94
N ALA A 18 -14.95 31.49 13.62
CA ALA A 18 -14.43 30.60 12.59
C ALA A 18 -14.34 31.34 11.25
N ALA A 19 -13.25 32.07 11.04
CA ALA A 19 -12.96 32.80 9.84
C ALA A 19 -12.55 31.77 8.81
N VAL A 20 -13.53 31.34 8.00
CA VAL A 20 -13.28 30.46 6.86
C VAL A 20 -12.37 31.23 5.89
N PRO A 21 -11.13 30.77 5.64
CA PRO A 21 -10.20 31.51 4.80
C PRO A 21 -10.74 31.56 3.36
N TYR A 22 -10.60 32.72 2.70
CA TYR A 22 -11.09 32.94 1.32
C TYR A 22 -10.65 31.85 0.33
N THR A 23 -9.45 31.28 0.53
CA THR A 23 -8.91 30.18 -0.28
C THR A 23 -9.76 28.91 -0.22
N SER A 24 -10.36 28.60 0.92
CA SER A 24 -11.24 27.42 1.08
C SER A 24 -12.57 27.54 0.33
N ALA A 25 -13.02 28.77 0.05
CA ALA A 25 -14.18 29.03 -0.79
C ALA A 25 -13.82 29.13 -2.28
N ALA A 26 -12.57 29.46 -2.61
CA ALA A 26 -12.12 29.82 -3.96
C ALA A 26 -11.46 28.68 -4.76
N THR A 27 -11.11 27.54 -4.15
CA THR A 27 -10.52 26.40 -4.89
C THR A 27 -11.56 25.31 -5.13
N PRO A 28 -12.29 25.31 -6.26
CA PRO A 28 -13.08 24.14 -6.63
C PRO A 28 -12.20 23.00 -7.16
N TYR A 29 -11.02 23.25 -7.74
CA TYR A 29 -10.11 22.23 -8.31
C TYR A 29 -8.73 22.87 -8.56
N ASP A 30 -7.67 22.46 -7.85
CA ASP A 30 -6.29 22.35 -8.39
C ASP A 30 -5.30 21.88 -7.30
N SER A 31 -5.39 20.62 -6.90
CA SER A 31 -4.26 19.92 -6.29
C SER A 31 -4.08 18.62 -7.06
N VAL A 32 -3.09 18.63 -7.95
CA VAL A 32 -2.82 17.61 -8.98
C VAL A 32 -2.47 16.21 -8.44
N ASP A 33 -2.45 16.02 -7.12
CA ASP A 33 -2.18 14.72 -6.47
C ASP A 33 -3.38 14.17 -5.66
N ALA A 34 -4.54 14.83 -5.68
CA ALA A 34 -5.72 14.39 -4.94
C ALA A 34 -6.64 13.53 -5.81
N VAL A 35 -6.91 12.31 -5.36
CA VAL A 35 -8.00 11.43 -5.83
C VAL A 35 -9.24 12.28 -6.13
N VAL A 36 -9.63 12.35 -7.41
CA VAL A 36 -10.76 13.15 -7.87
C VAL A 36 -11.98 12.78 -7.02
N PRO A 37 -12.50 13.69 -6.18
CA PRO A 37 -13.66 13.38 -5.36
C PRO A 37 -14.82 13.07 -6.30
N THR A 38 -15.48 11.94 -6.07
CA THR A 38 -16.65 11.56 -6.87
C THR A 38 -17.72 12.65 -6.72
N THR A 39 -18.58 12.79 -7.72
CA THR A 39 -19.61 13.84 -7.78
C THR A 39 -20.54 13.86 -6.56
N SER A 40 -20.63 12.76 -5.81
CA SER A 40 -21.33 12.66 -4.52
C SER A 40 -20.58 13.29 -3.35
N ASP A 41 -19.25 13.15 -3.28
CA ASP A 41 -18.44 13.65 -2.16
C ASP A 41 -18.36 15.19 -2.17
N LEU A 42 -18.40 15.79 -3.36
CA LEU A 42 -18.42 17.25 -3.56
C LEU A 42 -19.65 17.94 -2.96
N LYS A 43 -20.75 17.22 -2.70
CA LYS A 43 -21.94 17.81 -2.06
C LYS A 43 -21.75 18.04 -0.56
N ASP A 44 -20.89 17.27 0.08
CA ASP A 44 -20.68 17.29 1.53
C ASP A 44 -19.49 18.16 1.96
N THR A 45 -18.59 18.52 1.03
CA THR A 45 -17.47 19.44 1.29
C THR A 45 -17.90 20.91 1.29
N LYS A 46 -19.08 21.23 0.73
CA LYS A 46 -19.62 22.59 0.78
C LYS A 46 -20.13 22.89 2.18
N LEU A 47 -19.39 23.71 2.94
CA LEU A 47 -19.80 24.21 4.24
C LEU A 47 -21.20 24.85 4.14
N ARG A 48 -22.21 24.19 4.71
CA ARG A 48 -23.58 24.71 4.79
C ARG A 48 -23.78 25.39 6.14
N VAL A 49 -23.68 26.71 6.15
CA VAL A 49 -24.05 27.52 7.32
C VAL A 49 -25.57 27.54 7.44
N ASN A 50 -26.11 26.97 8.53
CA ASN A 50 -27.54 27.01 8.82
C ASN A 50 -27.94 28.40 9.36
N ARG A 51 -28.01 29.40 8.47
CA ARG A 51 -28.50 30.74 8.82
C ARG A 51 -30.01 30.68 9.04
N VAL A 52 -30.44 30.93 10.28
CA VAL A 52 -31.87 31.10 10.60
C VAL A 52 -32.18 32.59 10.59
N GLU A 53 -33.14 32.99 9.76
CA GLU A 53 -33.52 34.41 9.58
C GLU A 53 -34.59 34.84 10.60
N ASN A 54 -35.49 33.95 10.98
CA ASN A 54 -36.60 34.24 11.90
C ASN A 54 -36.34 33.63 13.29
N VAL A 55 -35.44 34.26 14.06
CA VAL A 55 -35.13 33.82 15.43
C VAL A 55 -36.05 34.52 16.43
N SER A 56 -36.86 33.75 17.15
CA SER A 56 -37.68 34.26 18.26
C SER A 56 -36.80 34.55 19.49
N GLY A 57 -37.18 35.53 20.32
CA GLY A 57 -36.41 35.91 21.50
C GLY A 57 -36.30 34.77 22.52
N SER A 58 -35.19 34.71 23.27
CA SER A 58 -34.90 33.60 24.20
C SER A 58 -35.92 33.40 25.34
N GLY A 59 -36.69 34.45 25.67
CA GLY A 59 -37.78 34.40 26.65
C GLY A 59 -39.18 34.31 26.04
N ALA A 60 -39.28 34.20 24.71
CA ALA A 60 -40.56 34.04 24.03
C ALA A 60 -41.10 32.60 24.23
N GLY A 61 -42.42 32.47 24.38
CA GLY A 61 -43.08 31.17 24.48
C GLY A 61 -43.04 30.37 23.17
N ALA A 62 -43.47 29.11 23.23
CA ALA A 62 -43.57 28.25 22.05
C ALA A 62 -44.64 28.77 21.08
N GLY A 63 -44.22 29.13 19.87
CA GLY A 63 -45.14 29.46 18.77
C GLY A 63 -45.73 28.22 18.10
N SER A 64 -46.81 28.38 17.35
CA SER A 64 -47.46 27.28 16.61
C SER A 64 -46.57 26.63 15.54
N GLY A 65 -45.59 27.38 15.01
CA GLY A 65 -44.65 26.89 14.00
C GLY A 65 -43.41 26.18 14.56
N GLU A 66 -43.15 26.28 15.86
CA GLU A 66 -41.90 25.79 16.48
C GLU A 66 -41.78 24.26 16.43
N PHE A 67 -42.92 23.57 16.46
CA PHE A 67 -42.91 22.12 16.30
C PHE A 67 -42.37 21.69 14.92
N HIS A 68 -42.74 22.41 13.86
CA HIS A 68 -42.33 22.07 12.50
C HIS A 68 -40.87 22.42 12.23
N THR A 69 -40.37 23.53 12.79
CA THR A 69 -38.95 23.90 12.72
C THR A 69 -38.09 22.84 13.42
N TYR A 70 -38.45 22.43 14.64
CA TYR A 70 -37.78 21.35 15.36
C TYR A 70 -37.80 20.03 14.57
N ARG A 71 -38.96 19.63 14.05
CA ARG A 71 -39.09 18.38 13.28
C ARG A 71 -38.16 18.38 12.06
N ALA A 72 -38.10 19.48 11.33
CA ALA A 72 -37.22 19.61 10.17
C ALA A 72 -35.73 19.63 10.57
N ALA A 73 -35.36 20.37 11.62
CA ALA A 73 -34.00 20.42 12.13
C ALA A 73 -33.52 19.05 12.63
N ARG A 74 -34.35 18.35 13.41
CA ARG A 74 -34.06 17.00 13.90
C ARG A 74 -33.84 16.03 12.77
N ARG A 75 -34.68 16.05 11.73
CA ARG A 75 -34.51 15.17 10.57
C ARG A 75 -33.16 15.39 9.89
N ARG A 76 -32.81 16.65 9.61
CA ARG A 76 -31.50 17.01 9.01
C ARG A 76 -30.34 16.53 9.86
N GLU A 77 -30.47 16.63 11.18
CA GLU A 77 -29.41 16.21 12.10
C GLU A 77 -29.27 14.69 12.18
N MET A 78 -30.38 13.94 12.20
CA MET A 78 -30.33 12.47 12.14
C MET A 78 -29.70 11.99 10.83
N GLU A 79 -30.11 12.55 9.69
CA GLU A 79 -29.51 12.24 8.38
C GLU A 79 -28.00 12.52 8.38
N ARG A 80 -27.57 13.65 8.97
CA ARG A 80 -26.16 14.02 9.11
C ARG A 80 -25.39 13.00 9.96
N ILE A 81 -25.96 12.58 11.09
CA ILE A 81 -25.34 11.58 11.99
C ILE A 81 -25.22 10.23 11.27
N GLU A 82 -26.27 9.79 10.58
CA GLU A 82 -26.28 8.53 9.84
C GLU A 82 -25.17 8.48 8.76
N VAL A 83 -25.01 9.56 7.99
CA VAL A 83 -23.93 9.66 7.00
C VAL A 83 -22.55 9.62 7.66
N LEU A 84 -22.37 10.32 8.78
CA LEU A 84 -21.11 10.33 9.52
C LEU A 84 -20.75 8.93 10.06
N GLU A 85 -21.74 8.22 10.61
CA GLU A 85 -21.56 6.85 11.10
C GLU A 85 -21.23 5.87 9.97
N GLN A 86 -21.90 5.99 8.82
CA GLN A 86 -21.61 5.16 7.64
C GLN A 86 -20.17 5.37 7.16
N ARG A 87 -19.73 6.62 7.04
CA ARG A 87 -18.34 6.96 6.67
C ARG A 87 -17.34 6.41 7.68
N TYR A 88 -17.62 6.55 8.97
CA TYR A 88 -16.75 5.99 10.02
C TYR A 88 -16.62 4.47 9.89
N LYS A 89 -17.73 3.76 9.68
CA LYS A 89 -17.73 2.30 9.48
C LYS A 89 -16.91 1.90 8.25
N GLN A 90 -17.07 2.59 7.12
CA GLN A 90 -16.32 2.35 5.90
C GLN A 90 -14.81 2.59 6.09
N ASN A 91 -14.45 3.74 6.66
CA ASN A 91 -13.05 4.09 6.92
C ASN A 91 -12.39 3.09 7.88
N LYS A 92 -13.10 2.68 8.94
CA LYS A 92 -12.60 1.68 9.88
C LYS A 92 -12.38 0.32 9.19
N ALA A 93 -13.35 -0.14 8.39
CA ALA A 93 -13.22 -1.40 7.65
C ALA A 93 -12.04 -1.35 6.65
N GLN A 94 -11.84 -0.22 5.97
CA GLN A 94 -10.71 -0.03 5.07
C GLN A 94 -9.37 -0.05 5.82
N GLN A 95 -9.26 0.65 6.95
CA GLN A 95 -8.05 0.64 7.78
C GLN A 95 -7.72 -0.77 8.28
N GLU A 96 -8.71 -1.52 8.74
CA GLU A 96 -8.53 -2.91 9.17
C GLU A 96 -8.07 -3.80 8.00
N PHE A 97 -8.68 -3.65 6.82
CA PHE A 97 -8.28 -4.37 5.62
C PHE A 97 -6.83 -4.05 5.21
N GLU A 98 -6.46 -2.78 5.17
CA GLU A 98 -5.09 -2.36 4.84
C GLU A 98 -4.08 -2.86 5.86
N ALA A 99 -4.41 -2.80 7.16
CA ALA A 99 -3.54 -3.33 8.22
C ALA A 99 -3.34 -4.84 8.08
N THR A 100 -4.41 -5.62 7.83
CA THR A 100 -4.27 -7.06 7.62
C THR A 100 -3.49 -7.41 6.35
N ARG A 101 -3.68 -6.64 5.26
CA ARG A 101 -2.93 -6.80 4.01
C ARG A 101 -1.44 -6.55 4.22
N LYS A 102 -1.07 -5.46 4.91
CA LYS A 102 0.33 -5.12 5.23
C LYS A 102 1.00 -6.20 6.09
N ARG A 103 0.32 -6.68 7.14
CA ARG A 103 0.83 -7.79 7.97
C ARG A 103 1.09 -9.05 7.14
N LYS A 104 0.16 -9.44 6.26
CA LYS A 104 0.33 -10.61 5.39
C LYS A 104 1.48 -10.43 4.39
N SER A 105 1.67 -9.24 3.82
CA SER A 105 2.80 -8.98 2.92
C SER A 105 4.14 -9.03 3.67
N GLU A 106 4.22 -8.42 4.85
CA GLU A 106 5.43 -8.46 5.69
C GLU A 106 5.80 -9.91 6.10
N GLU A 107 4.83 -10.72 6.49
CA GLU A 107 5.05 -12.14 6.79
C GLU A 107 5.55 -12.94 5.58
N PHE A 108 5.00 -12.65 4.39
CA PHE A 108 5.43 -13.29 3.16
C PHE A 108 6.85 -12.87 2.78
N GLU A 109 7.15 -11.57 2.86
CA GLU A 109 8.48 -11.01 2.61
C GLU A 109 9.52 -11.58 3.57
N ALA A 110 9.22 -11.67 4.87
CA ALA A 110 10.10 -12.28 5.86
C ALA A 110 10.38 -13.77 5.54
N LYS A 111 9.37 -14.53 5.11
CA LYS A 111 9.54 -15.93 4.67
C LYS A 111 10.39 -16.01 3.40
N VAL A 112 10.19 -15.11 2.44
CA VAL A 112 10.95 -15.06 1.19
C VAL A 112 12.41 -14.69 1.46
N GLN A 113 12.66 -13.67 2.29
CA GLN A 113 14.00 -13.24 2.72
C GLN A 113 14.74 -14.39 3.42
N LYS A 114 14.11 -15.05 4.40
CA LYS A 114 14.69 -16.22 5.09
C LYS A 114 15.04 -17.36 4.12
N ARG A 115 14.21 -17.61 3.10
CA ARG A 115 14.50 -18.62 2.06
C ARG A 115 15.63 -18.17 1.13
N ALA A 116 15.67 -16.89 0.76
CA ALA A 116 16.74 -16.31 -0.05
C ALA A 116 18.09 -16.36 0.67
N GLU A 117 18.15 -16.00 1.95
CA GLU A 117 19.33 -16.09 2.80
C GLU A 117 19.84 -17.54 2.91
N LYS A 118 18.94 -18.51 3.16
CA LYS A 118 19.32 -19.93 3.17
C LYS A 118 19.91 -20.39 1.84
N ARG A 119 19.35 -19.94 0.71
CA ARG A 119 19.91 -20.24 -0.62
C ARG A 119 21.26 -19.58 -0.82
N ARG A 120 21.44 -18.34 -0.39
CA ARG A 120 22.72 -17.61 -0.45
C ARG A 120 23.80 -18.33 0.38
N GLN A 121 23.50 -18.70 1.62
CA GLN A 121 24.42 -19.43 2.49
C GLN A 121 24.80 -20.81 1.90
N ARG A 122 23.85 -21.53 1.29
CA ARG A 122 24.15 -22.80 0.59
C ARG A 122 25.08 -22.58 -0.60
N LYS A 123 24.85 -21.54 -1.41
CA LYS A 123 25.72 -21.17 -2.53
C LYS A 123 27.12 -20.77 -2.05
N GLU A 124 27.23 -20.00 -0.98
CA GLU A 124 28.52 -19.61 -0.38
C GLU A 124 29.29 -20.84 0.14
N ARG A 125 28.61 -21.76 0.85
CA ARG A 125 29.23 -23.02 1.31
C ARG A 125 29.67 -23.93 0.15
N ALA A 126 28.87 -24.02 -0.91
CA ALA A 126 29.24 -24.80 -2.10
C ALA A 126 30.46 -24.20 -2.81
N LYS A 127 30.54 -22.87 -2.91
CA LYS A 127 31.72 -22.17 -3.46
C LYS A 127 32.97 -22.41 -2.61
N LEU A 128 32.88 -22.32 -1.29
CA LEU A 128 34.00 -22.60 -0.39
C LEU A 128 34.48 -24.04 -0.53
N LYS A 129 33.56 -25.02 -0.56
CA LYS A 129 33.92 -26.43 -0.81
C LYS A 129 34.55 -26.67 -2.18
N ALA A 130 34.08 -25.97 -3.21
CA ALA A 130 34.67 -26.06 -4.55
C ALA A 130 36.09 -25.48 -4.56
N LEU A 131 36.33 -24.36 -3.86
CA LEU A 131 37.67 -23.79 -3.69
C LEU A 131 38.59 -24.73 -2.90
N ASP A 132 38.11 -25.32 -1.80
CA ASP A 132 38.88 -26.29 -1.01
C ASP A 132 39.20 -27.54 -1.84
N ALA A 133 38.25 -28.05 -2.63
CA ALA A 133 38.48 -29.19 -3.53
C ALA A 133 39.50 -28.86 -4.64
N VAL A 134 39.45 -27.66 -5.23
CA VAL A 134 40.47 -27.22 -6.19
C VAL A 134 41.84 -27.09 -5.53
N GLN A 135 41.92 -26.61 -4.28
CA GLN A 135 43.19 -26.55 -3.54
C GLN A 135 43.73 -27.93 -3.14
N GLU A 136 42.86 -28.89 -2.82
CA GLU A 136 43.27 -30.28 -2.60
C GLU A 136 43.69 -30.96 -3.90
N GLU A 137 42.98 -30.70 -5.01
CA GLU A 137 43.38 -31.18 -6.34
C GLU A 137 44.66 -30.52 -6.86
N GLU A 138 44.96 -29.26 -6.54
CA GLU A 138 46.26 -28.64 -6.83
C GLU A 138 47.39 -29.26 -5.99
N LYS A 139 47.10 -29.71 -4.76
CA LYS A 139 48.08 -30.42 -3.91
C LYS A 139 48.29 -31.89 -4.33
N THR A 140 47.30 -32.53 -4.97
CA THR A 140 47.45 -33.89 -5.51
C THR A 140 47.95 -33.90 -6.96
N ASN A 141 47.70 -32.85 -7.75
CA ASN A 141 48.20 -32.69 -9.14
C ASN A 141 49.70 -32.34 -9.25
N GLU A 142 50.43 -32.11 -8.15
CA GLU A 142 51.91 -32.16 -8.19
C GLU A 142 52.45 -33.61 -8.25
N LYS A 143 51.59 -34.64 -8.18
CA LYS A 143 52.00 -36.05 -8.29
C LYS A 143 51.42 -36.85 -9.45
N GLU A 144 50.39 -36.38 -10.14
CA GLU A 144 49.74 -37.17 -11.20
C GLU A 144 49.34 -36.26 -12.37
N LYS A 145 50.31 -35.88 -13.21
CA LYS A 145 50.04 -35.36 -14.56
C LYS A 145 50.35 -36.44 -15.57
N GLU A 146 49.36 -37.27 -15.88
CA GLU A 146 49.05 -37.74 -17.22
C GLU A 146 47.64 -38.36 -17.22
N ASP A 147 46.89 -38.06 -18.29
CA ASP A 147 45.58 -38.63 -18.69
C ASP A 147 44.27 -38.07 -18.09
N SER A 148 43.64 -37.14 -18.81
CA SER A 148 42.59 -37.47 -19.79
C SER A 148 41.64 -36.29 -20.09
N VAL A 149 41.56 -35.95 -21.37
CA VAL A 149 40.67 -34.94 -21.97
C VAL A 149 39.38 -35.60 -22.45
N ASN A 150 38.29 -34.83 -22.38
CA ASN A 150 36.94 -35.05 -22.92
C ASN A 150 35.96 -35.92 -22.13
N LYS A 151 35.11 -35.24 -21.37
CA LYS A 151 33.80 -35.78 -20.94
C LYS A 151 32.71 -34.78 -21.33
N GLU A 152 32.01 -35.08 -22.42
CA GLU A 152 30.76 -34.41 -22.76
C GLU A 152 29.75 -34.67 -21.64
N GLU A 153 29.26 -33.60 -21.01
CA GLU A 153 28.25 -33.66 -19.96
C GLU A 153 26.90 -34.10 -20.55
N GLN A 154 26.59 -35.40 -20.43
CA GLN A 154 25.23 -35.90 -20.60
C GLN A 154 24.39 -35.52 -19.36
N MET A 155 23.34 -34.73 -19.58
CA MET A 155 22.37 -34.38 -18.55
C MET A 155 21.52 -35.61 -18.19
N PRO A 156 21.07 -35.75 -16.92
CA PRO A 156 20.29 -36.90 -16.50
C PRO A 156 18.93 -36.93 -17.21
N GLU A 157 18.67 -37.99 -17.96
CA GLU A 157 17.36 -38.25 -18.56
C GLU A 157 16.42 -38.87 -17.51
N THR A 158 15.20 -38.35 -17.42
CA THR A 158 14.10 -38.96 -16.64
C THR A 158 13.52 -40.16 -17.40
N PRO A 159 12.79 -41.09 -16.74
CA PRO A 159 12.28 -42.33 -17.36
C PRO A 159 11.29 -42.15 -18.54
N GLY A 160 11.06 -40.92 -19.01
CA GLY A 160 10.26 -40.58 -20.19
C GLY A 160 11.06 -40.04 -21.38
N GLY A 161 12.40 -40.04 -21.36
CA GLY A 161 13.25 -39.65 -22.51
C GLY A 161 13.19 -38.16 -22.89
N VAL A 162 12.66 -37.31 -22.02
CA VAL A 162 12.65 -35.85 -22.20
C VAL A 162 13.77 -35.27 -21.35
N ALA A 163 14.73 -34.59 -22.01
CA ALA A 163 15.83 -33.91 -21.33
C ALA A 163 15.28 -32.86 -20.34
N GLU A 164 15.66 -32.94 -19.07
CA GLU A 164 15.28 -31.95 -18.07
C GLU A 164 15.93 -30.61 -18.41
N ILE A 165 15.12 -29.65 -18.87
CA ILE A 165 15.56 -28.28 -19.07
C ILE A 165 15.48 -27.57 -17.71
N PRO A 166 16.60 -27.09 -17.15
CA PRO A 166 16.57 -26.32 -15.91
C PRO A 166 15.75 -25.04 -16.09
N ASN A 167 14.91 -24.71 -15.10
CA ASN A 167 14.03 -23.54 -15.10
C ASN A 167 14.78 -22.24 -14.77
N ASP A 168 15.89 -22.01 -15.47
CA ASP A 168 16.81 -20.88 -15.32
C ASP A 168 16.69 -19.86 -16.47
N GLY A 169 15.68 -20.04 -17.36
CA GLY A 169 15.45 -19.16 -18.52
C GLY A 169 16.36 -19.43 -19.74
N SER A 170 17.35 -20.31 -19.63
CA SER A 170 18.30 -20.69 -20.70
C SER A 170 17.69 -21.53 -21.83
N PHE A 171 16.41 -21.91 -21.70
CA PHE A 171 15.70 -22.73 -22.69
C PHE A 171 15.58 -22.05 -24.06
N LEU A 172 15.27 -20.75 -24.05
CA LEU A 172 15.03 -19.98 -25.27
C LEU A 172 16.31 -19.85 -26.10
N GLU A 173 17.45 -19.61 -25.45
CA GLU A 173 18.76 -19.57 -26.11
C GLU A 173 19.15 -20.92 -26.71
N LYS A 174 18.90 -22.02 -25.99
CA LYS A 174 19.14 -23.38 -26.51
C LYS A 174 18.28 -23.68 -27.75
N MET A 175 17.00 -23.29 -27.73
CA MET A 175 16.10 -23.47 -28.89
C MET A 175 16.53 -22.65 -30.11
N LEU A 176 16.95 -21.40 -29.89
CA LEU A 176 17.43 -20.52 -30.95
C LEU A 176 18.76 -21.03 -31.54
N ALA A 177 19.64 -21.60 -30.70
CA ALA A 177 20.86 -22.25 -31.16
C ALA A 177 20.58 -23.53 -31.96
N LEU A 178 19.58 -24.32 -31.57
CA LEU A 178 19.16 -25.51 -32.33
C LEU A 178 18.55 -25.14 -33.69
N GLN A 179 17.72 -24.08 -33.76
CA GLN A 179 17.20 -23.56 -35.02
C GLN A 179 18.33 -23.12 -35.96
N LYS A 180 19.28 -22.32 -35.47
CA LYS A 180 20.46 -21.91 -36.25
C LYS A 180 21.32 -23.07 -36.72
N LYS A 181 21.47 -24.12 -35.91
CA LYS A 181 22.19 -25.34 -36.31
C LYS A 181 21.43 -26.09 -37.41
N LYS A 182 20.11 -26.14 -37.33
CA LYS A 182 19.25 -26.78 -38.34
C LYS A 182 19.30 -26.03 -39.66
N GLU A 183 19.19 -24.70 -39.65
CA GLU A 183 19.34 -23.85 -40.84
C GLU A 183 20.71 -24.07 -41.50
N LYS A 184 21.80 -24.09 -40.71
CA LYS A 184 23.16 -24.39 -41.23
C LYS A 184 23.35 -25.80 -41.77
N MET A 185 22.55 -26.76 -41.33
CA MET A 185 22.56 -28.13 -41.83
C MET A 185 21.73 -28.25 -43.12
N GLU A 186 20.69 -27.43 -43.28
CA GLU A 186 19.87 -27.36 -44.49
C GLU A 186 20.53 -26.55 -45.63
N GLU A 187 21.45 -25.63 -45.29
CA GLU A 187 22.27 -24.87 -46.25
C GLU A 187 23.51 -25.62 -46.78
N LYS A 188 23.76 -26.86 -46.31
CA LYS A 188 24.87 -27.72 -46.75
C LYS A 188 24.36 -28.90 -47.56
#